data_AF-A0A6S7IML3-F1
#
_entry.id   AF-A0A6S7IML3-F1
#
_cell.length_a   1.000
_cell.length_b   1.000
_cell.length_c   1.000
_cell.angle_alpha   90.00
_cell.angle_beta   90.00
_cell.angle_gamma   90.00
#
_symmetry.space_group_name_H-M   'P 1'
#
loop_
_entity.id
_entity.type
_entity.pdbx_description
1 polymer ?
#
loop_
_entity_poly.entity_id
_entity_poly.type
_entity_poly.pdbx_seq_one_letter_code
_entity_poly.pdbx_strand_id
1 'polypeptide(L)'
;MARPAGCRYIKHSKAAMNADSGSFVGKINYYTCIPQEHVRTAQKYMEDGIFQRTQNCSYAENPTLTGPHYLIKNGPFTYCCPSYVFPFIGWDYAEVKKFKHTKSLVIMYGNYIESKLDSFKEKLSSKQVSFDIILGDCMKIEEFPNKEMTYDRILTSNLMDYILLPELLRICYGKLNRDNPYATLITESLNWVDFCPDADVSMMSFTTPAQTTHFSRIVMQDTNNPVFANDGGTTFREYLDNSRELEDYLRALFYVYHKRQETSNSSKLPILKELGNEFQLRLRDGFRNENRIVFFKQAVNRRRVTMITGLERYMEWVAT
;
A
#
# COMPACT_ATOMS: atom_id res chain seq x y z
N MET A 1 -10.93 37.42 -19.28
CA MET A 1 -10.84 35.94 -19.43
C MET A 1 -9.60 35.44 -18.71
N ALA A 2 -9.74 34.85 -17.54
CA ALA A 2 -8.63 34.22 -16.84
C ALA A 2 -8.28 32.91 -17.56
N ARG A 3 -6.99 32.70 -17.90
CA ARG A 3 -6.53 31.38 -18.37
C ARG A 3 -6.81 30.37 -17.26
N PRO A 4 -7.42 29.21 -17.55
CA PRO A 4 -7.69 28.21 -16.52
C PRO A 4 -6.37 27.79 -15.88
N ALA A 5 -6.32 27.83 -14.55
CA ALA A 5 -5.14 27.53 -13.74
C ALA A 5 -4.51 26.16 -14.10
N GLY A 6 -5.31 25.23 -14.65
CA GLY A 6 -4.87 23.93 -15.18
C GLY A 6 -3.69 23.97 -16.15
N CYS A 7 -3.53 25.03 -16.97
CA CYS A 7 -2.49 25.06 -18.01
C CYS A 7 -1.05 25.20 -17.45
N ARG A 8 -0.87 25.74 -16.24
CA ARG A 8 0.45 25.75 -15.56
C ARG A 8 0.76 24.40 -14.90
N TYR A 9 -0.23 23.74 -14.32
CA TYR A 9 -0.01 22.50 -13.56
C TYR A 9 0.29 21.28 -14.42
N ILE A 10 -0.33 21.19 -15.59
CA ILE A 10 0.00 20.18 -16.62
C ILE A 10 1.48 20.25 -16.99
N LYS A 11 2.06 21.45 -17.03
CA LYS A 11 3.48 21.65 -17.32
C LYS A 11 4.37 21.13 -16.18
N HIS A 12 3.98 21.29 -14.92
CA HIS A 12 4.74 20.79 -13.78
C HIS A 12 4.72 19.26 -13.68
N SER A 13 3.55 18.63 -13.89
CA SER A 13 3.44 17.17 -13.92
C SER A 13 4.24 16.57 -15.09
N LYS A 14 4.12 17.13 -16.30
CA LYS A 14 4.92 16.70 -17.46
C LYS A 14 6.41 16.86 -17.23
N ALA A 15 6.84 18.00 -16.68
CA ALA A 15 8.25 18.24 -16.39
C ALA A 15 8.79 17.24 -15.36
N ALA A 16 8.05 16.98 -14.28
CA ALA A 16 8.44 16.01 -13.25
C ALA A 16 8.55 14.58 -13.81
N MET A 17 7.56 14.15 -14.59
CA MET A 17 7.60 12.82 -15.20
C MET A 17 8.68 12.67 -16.28
N ASN A 18 8.98 13.72 -17.04
CA ASN A 18 10.04 13.68 -18.06
C ASN A 18 11.45 13.74 -17.45
N ALA A 19 11.58 14.34 -16.27
CA ALA A 19 12.85 14.39 -15.53
C ALA A 19 13.19 13.05 -14.86
N ASP A 20 12.22 12.14 -14.73
CA ASP A 20 12.40 10.85 -14.08
C ASP A 20 12.40 9.70 -15.10
N SER A 21 13.59 9.14 -15.35
CA SER A 21 13.75 7.98 -16.24
C SER A 21 12.94 6.74 -15.81
N GLY A 22 12.70 6.57 -14.51
CA GLY A 22 11.84 5.50 -13.98
C GLY A 22 10.36 5.70 -14.32
N SER A 23 9.92 6.95 -14.47
CA SER A 23 8.54 7.26 -14.92
C SER A 23 8.27 6.78 -16.34
N PHE A 24 9.26 6.88 -17.23
CA PHE A 24 9.11 6.43 -18.62
C PHE A 24 8.89 4.92 -18.69
N VAL A 25 9.75 4.14 -18.04
CA VAL A 25 9.64 2.66 -17.97
C VAL A 25 8.36 2.27 -17.26
N GLY A 26 8.04 2.93 -16.14
CA GLY A 26 6.81 2.67 -15.39
C GLY A 26 5.53 2.92 -16.21
N LYS A 27 5.50 3.97 -17.05
CA LYS A 27 4.36 4.24 -17.96
C LYS A 27 4.20 3.16 -19.03
N ILE A 28 5.31 2.73 -19.63
CA ILE A 28 5.28 1.64 -20.62
C ILE A 28 4.73 0.38 -19.99
N ASN A 29 5.23 0.03 -18.80
CA ASN A 29 4.74 -1.11 -18.04
C ASN A 29 3.24 -0.93 -17.78
N TYR A 30 2.83 0.17 -17.16
CA TYR A 30 1.43 0.45 -16.86
C TYR A 30 0.48 0.28 -18.06
N TYR A 31 0.80 0.87 -19.23
CA TYR A 31 -0.03 0.74 -20.42
C TYR A 31 -0.07 -0.68 -20.98
N THR A 32 1.02 -1.43 -20.82
CA THR A 32 1.07 -2.83 -21.23
C THR A 32 0.30 -3.74 -20.26
N CYS A 33 0.20 -3.32 -19.01
CA CYS A 33 -0.43 -4.09 -17.95
C CYS A 33 -1.95 -3.99 -17.96
N ILE A 34 -2.51 -2.79 -18.18
CA ILE A 34 -3.95 -2.56 -18.09
C ILE A 34 -4.73 -3.22 -19.26
N PRO A 35 -6.04 -3.50 -19.08
CA PRO A 35 -6.87 -3.97 -20.18
C PRO A 35 -6.82 -3.04 -21.40
N GLN A 36 -6.67 -3.62 -22.60
CA GLN A 36 -6.44 -2.88 -23.86
C GLN A 36 -7.51 -1.82 -24.15
N GLU A 37 -8.75 -2.09 -23.76
CA GLU A 37 -9.86 -1.14 -23.88
C GLU A 37 -9.63 0.19 -23.15
N HIS A 38 -8.80 0.20 -22.12
CA HIS A 38 -8.55 1.35 -21.25
C HIS A 38 -7.31 2.16 -21.64
N VAL A 39 -6.37 1.58 -22.40
CA VAL A 39 -5.05 2.15 -22.71
C VAL A 39 -5.14 3.57 -23.25
N ARG A 40 -6.00 3.79 -24.26
CA ARG A 40 -6.17 5.12 -24.85
C ARG A 40 -6.59 6.18 -23.84
N THR A 41 -7.50 5.83 -22.92
CA THR A 41 -8.00 6.78 -21.92
C THR A 41 -7.01 6.99 -20.78
N ALA A 42 -6.21 5.99 -20.45
CA ALA A 42 -5.11 6.10 -19.50
C ALA A 42 -3.98 6.99 -20.04
N GLN A 43 -3.60 6.80 -21.31
CA GLN A 43 -2.63 7.67 -22.01
C GLN A 43 -3.11 9.12 -22.04
N LYS A 44 -4.37 9.34 -22.42
CA LYS A 44 -4.97 10.67 -22.43
C LYS A 44 -4.95 11.32 -21.05
N TYR A 45 -5.26 10.57 -19.98
CA TYR A 45 -5.15 11.09 -18.61
C TYR A 45 -3.71 11.50 -18.27
N MET A 46 -2.72 10.68 -18.61
CA MET A 46 -1.31 10.97 -18.35
C MET A 46 -0.78 12.16 -19.15
N GLU A 47 -1.30 12.36 -20.36
CA GLU A 47 -0.98 13.50 -21.21
C GLU A 47 -1.64 14.79 -20.72
N ASP A 48 -2.91 14.70 -20.32
CA ASP A 48 -3.68 15.89 -19.99
C ASP A 48 -3.56 16.25 -18.51
N GLY A 49 -3.25 15.29 -17.63
CA GLY A 49 -3.27 15.48 -16.17
C GLY A 49 -4.66 15.82 -15.62
N ILE A 50 -5.70 15.68 -16.44
CA ILE A 50 -7.07 16.03 -16.11
C ILE A 50 -7.84 14.73 -15.91
N PHE A 51 -8.31 14.53 -14.68
CA PHE A 51 -9.42 13.63 -14.43
C PHE A 51 -10.68 14.37 -14.90
N GLN A 52 -11.22 14.00 -16.06
CA GLN A 52 -12.46 14.58 -16.59
C GLN A 52 -13.44 13.46 -16.90
N ARG A 53 -14.33 13.17 -15.94
CA ARG A 53 -15.37 12.14 -16.09
C ARG A 53 -16.56 12.62 -16.92
N THR A 54 -16.96 13.88 -16.74
CA THR A 54 -18.10 14.51 -17.43
C THR A 54 -17.80 15.98 -17.76
N GLN A 55 -18.62 16.62 -18.60
CA GLN A 55 -18.53 18.07 -18.84
C GLN A 55 -18.95 18.90 -17.62
N ASN A 56 -19.76 18.34 -16.71
CA ASN A 56 -20.39 19.03 -15.58
C ASN A 56 -20.19 18.21 -14.28
N CYS A 57 -18.95 18.11 -13.78
CA CYS A 57 -18.70 17.36 -12.54
C CYS A 57 -19.00 18.22 -11.30
N SER A 58 -19.69 17.63 -10.31
CA SER A 58 -20.06 18.28 -9.04
C SER A 58 -18.89 18.44 -8.06
N TYR A 59 -17.82 17.65 -8.25
CA TYR A 59 -16.64 17.67 -7.41
C TYR A 59 -15.44 18.11 -8.23
N ALA A 60 -14.60 18.98 -7.68
CA ALA A 60 -13.38 19.40 -8.35
C ALA A 60 -12.47 18.17 -8.56
N GLU A 61 -12.40 17.68 -9.80
CA GLU A 61 -11.73 16.43 -10.14
C GLU A 61 -10.20 16.49 -10.08
N ASN A 62 -9.60 17.54 -9.52
CA ASN A 62 -8.16 17.62 -9.33
C ASN A 62 -7.81 18.55 -8.16
N PRO A 63 -7.55 18.02 -6.94
CA PRO A 63 -6.99 18.80 -5.84
C PRO A 63 -5.50 19.09 -6.08
N THR A 64 -5.16 19.58 -7.28
CA THR A 64 -3.87 20.04 -7.80
C THR A 64 -2.63 19.15 -7.64
N LEU A 65 -2.61 18.16 -6.73
CA LEU A 65 -1.48 17.28 -6.39
C LEU A 65 -0.14 18.01 -6.46
N THR A 66 -0.14 19.28 -6.02
CA THR A 66 1.01 20.16 -6.01
C THR A 66 1.14 20.74 -4.63
N GLY A 67 2.36 20.72 -4.12
CA GLY A 67 2.74 21.31 -2.86
C GLY A 67 4.23 21.64 -2.86
N PRO A 68 4.72 22.36 -1.86
CA PRO A 68 6.16 22.47 -1.64
C PRO A 68 6.75 21.05 -1.49
N HIS A 69 7.95 20.83 -2.03
CA HIS A 69 8.68 19.58 -1.81
C HIS A 69 8.79 19.33 -0.30
N TYR A 70 8.59 18.08 0.18
CA TYR A 70 8.54 17.80 1.62
C TYR A 70 9.84 18.19 2.37
N LEU A 71 10.98 18.18 1.67
CA LEU A 71 12.27 18.67 2.18
C LEU A 71 12.45 20.21 2.11
N ILE A 72 11.62 20.94 1.36
CA ILE A 72 11.76 22.38 1.11
C ILE A 72 10.43 23.08 1.41
N LYS A 73 10.19 23.34 2.70
CA LYS A 73 8.92 23.86 3.25
C LYS A 73 8.44 25.20 2.62
N ASN A 74 9.36 25.98 2.03
CA ASN A 74 9.10 27.26 1.35
C ASN A 74 9.50 27.25 -0.15
N GLY A 75 9.68 26.07 -0.74
CA GLY A 75 10.05 25.92 -2.14
C GLY A 75 8.89 26.25 -3.09
N PRO A 76 9.16 26.39 -4.40
CA PRO A 76 8.10 26.49 -5.39
C PRO A 76 7.20 25.26 -5.33
N PHE A 77 5.91 25.43 -5.64
CA PHE A 77 4.98 24.32 -5.74
C PHE A 77 5.44 23.39 -6.86
N THR A 78 5.72 22.14 -6.50
CA THR A 78 6.06 21.06 -7.42
C THR A 78 4.95 20.04 -7.42
N TYR A 79 4.86 19.26 -8.50
CA TYR A 79 4.03 18.06 -8.50
C TYR A 79 4.51 17.16 -7.34
N CYS A 80 3.63 16.87 -6.38
CA CYS A 80 3.99 16.23 -5.12
C CYS A 80 3.70 14.73 -5.11
N CYS A 81 3.11 14.20 -6.18
CA CYS A 81 3.03 12.75 -6.36
C CYS A 81 4.33 12.26 -7.00
N PRO A 82 4.91 11.17 -6.49
CA PRO A 82 6.02 10.52 -7.18
C PRO A 82 5.63 10.16 -8.63
N SER A 83 6.58 10.29 -9.54
CA SER A 83 6.38 10.11 -10.98
C SER A 83 5.97 8.67 -11.37
N TYR A 84 6.12 7.73 -10.43
CA TYR A 84 5.80 6.30 -10.51
C TYR A 84 4.43 5.96 -9.90
N VAL A 85 3.68 6.94 -9.41
CA VAL A 85 2.32 6.74 -8.92
C VAL A 85 1.35 6.80 -10.10
N PHE A 86 0.79 5.65 -10.46
CA PHE A 86 -0.15 5.51 -11.57
C PHE A 86 -1.60 5.78 -11.12
N PRO A 87 -2.52 6.05 -12.07
CA PRO A 87 -3.92 6.30 -11.76
C PRO A 87 -4.57 5.07 -11.12
N PHE A 88 -5.36 5.34 -10.07
CA PHE A 88 -6.26 4.37 -9.42
C PHE A 88 -5.59 3.20 -8.70
N ILE A 89 -4.31 3.36 -8.32
CA ILE A 89 -3.54 2.28 -7.69
C ILE A 89 -4.10 1.77 -6.36
N GLY A 90 -4.92 2.56 -5.67
CA GLY A 90 -5.56 2.16 -4.42
C GLY A 90 -6.86 1.37 -4.56
N TRP A 91 -7.29 0.99 -5.77
CA TRP A 91 -8.66 0.49 -6.00
C TRP A 91 -8.70 -0.81 -6.80
N ASP A 92 -9.45 -1.80 -6.31
CA ASP A 92 -9.64 -3.08 -7.00
C ASP A 92 -10.38 -2.90 -8.34
N TYR A 93 -9.67 -3.17 -9.44
CA TYR A 93 -10.23 -3.12 -10.80
C TYR A 93 -11.46 -4.01 -10.99
N ALA A 94 -11.47 -5.23 -10.44
CA ALA A 94 -12.59 -6.14 -10.59
C ALA A 94 -13.84 -5.63 -9.87
N GLU A 95 -13.68 -5.05 -8.68
CA GLU A 95 -14.77 -4.40 -7.94
C GLU A 95 -15.31 -3.18 -8.72
N VAL A 96 -14.42 -2.31 -9.19
CA VAL A 96 -14.77 -1.12 -9.97
C VAL A 96 -15.47 -1.49 -11.28
N LYS A 97 -14.96 -2.50 -11.99
CA LYS A 97 -15.56 -3.01 -13.23
C LYS A 97 -16.95 -3.58 -12.99
N LYS A 98 -17.13 -4.34 -11.90
CA LYS A 98 -18.43 -4.92 -11.52
C LYS A 98 -19.45 -3.84 -11.16
N PHE A 99 -19.00 -2.76 -10.51
CA PHE A 99 -19.87 -1.63 -10.16
C PHE A 99 -20.44 -0.94 -11.40
N LYS A 100 -19.58 -0.49 -12.32
CA LYS A 100 -20.03 0.13 -13.57
C LYS A 100 -18.94 0.10 -14.64
N HIS A 101 -18.98 -0.90 -15.49
CA HIS A 101 -18.03 -1.04 -16.58
C HIS A 101 -18.23 0.03 -17.68
N THR A 102 -17.13 0.69 -18.09
CA THR A 102 -17.09 1.54 -19.29
C THR A 102 -15.72 1.41 -19.95
N LYS A 103 -15.61 1.69 -21.26
CA LYS A 103 -14.32 1.66 -21.98
C LYS A 103 -13.32 2.68 -21.45
N SER A 104 -13.79 3.79 -20.87
CA SER A 104 -12.92 4.83 -20.31
C SER A 104 -12.55 4.52 -18.87
N LEU A 105 -11.24 4.35 -18.61
CA LEU A 105 -10.70 4.08 -17.28
C LEU A 105 -11.06 5.21 -16.31
N VAL A 106 -10.89 6.46 -16.74
CA VAL A 106 -11.23 7.67 -15.99
C VAL A 106 -12.71 7.69 -15.64
N ILE A 107 -13.59 7.34 -16.59
CA ILE A 107 -15.03 7.35 -16.32
C ILE A 107 -15.42 6.25 -15.35
N MET A 108 -14.87 5.05 -15.56
CA MET A 108 -15.14 3.87 -14.74
C MET A 108 -14.78 4.12 -13.27
N TYR A 109 -13.54 4.54 -13.01
CA TYR A 109 -13.07 4.85 -11.66
C TYR A 109 -13.72 6.10 -11.09
N GLY A 110 -14.02 7.11 -11.90
CA GLY A 110 -14.69 8.32 -11.43
C GLY A 110 -16.11 8.05 -10.94
N ASN A 111 -16.88 7.22 -11.66
CA ASN A 111 -18.21 6.79 -11.20
C ASN A 111 -18.12 6.05 -9.87
N TYR A 112 -17.12 5.18 -9.73
CA TYR A 112 -16.93 4.38 -8.54
C TYR A 112 -16.53 5.22 -7.34
N ILE A 113 -15.51 6.08 -7.49
CA ILE A 113 -15.01 6.98 -6.44
C ILE A 113 -16.12 7.93 -5.99
N GLU A 114 -16.88 8.53 -6.92
CA GLU A 114 -18.00 9.40 -6.57
C GLU A 114 -19.05 8.66 -5.74
N SER A 115 -19.44 7.44 -6.13
CA SER A 115 -20.38 6.64 -5.36
C SER A 115 -19.88 6.34 -3.94
N LYS A 116 -18.58 6.08 -3.77
CA LYS A 116 -17.98 5.92 -2.42
C LYS A 116 -17.98 7.24 -1.64
N LEU A 117 -17.69 8.37 -2.30
CA LEU A 117 -17.71 9.69 -1.68
C LEU A 117 -19.12 10.11 -1.27
N ASP A 118 -20.13 9.86 -2.09
CA ASP A 118 -21.52 10.17 -1.76
C ASP A 118 -22.01 9.32 -0.57
N SER A 119 -21.71 8.01 -0.57
CA SER A 119 -21.99 7.15 0.59
C SER A 119 -21.25 7.62 1.84
N PHE A 120 -20.00 8.06 1.68
CA PHE A 120 -19.22 8.61 2.78
C PHE A 120 -19.82 9.91 3.34
N LYS A 121 -20.26 10.81 2.45
CA LYS A 121 -20.96 12.05 2.83
C LYS A 121 -22.26 11.78 3.56
N GLU A 122 -23.05 10.83 3.08
CA GLU A 122 -24.29 10.42 3.74
C GLU A 122 -24.00 9.94 5.17
N LYS A 123 -23.02 9.05 5.34
CA LYS A 123 -22.58 8.56 6.66
C LYS A 123 -22.06 9.68 7.57
N LEU A 124 -21.30 10.62 7.02
CA LEU A 124 -20.82 11.79 7.75
C LEU A 124 -21.99 12.70 8.17
N SER A 125 -22.91 13.00 7.26
CA SER A 125 -24.07 13.86 7.54
C SER A 125 -25.06 13.24 8.54
N SER A 126 -25.16 11.92 8.55
CA SER A 126 -25.98 11.16 9.51
C SER A 126 -25.22 10.85 10.81
N LYS A 127 -24.02 11.41 10.99
CA LYS A 127 -23.15 11.22 12.17
C LYS A 127 -22.84 9.75 12.47
N GLN A 128 -22.89 8.87 11.46
CA GLN A 128 -22.43 7.48 11.57
C GLN A 128 -20.91 7.38 11.59
N VAL A 129 -20.21 8.44 11.18
CA VAL A 129 -18.75 8.53 11.18
C VAL A 129 -18.34 9.88 11.76
N SER A 130 -17.34 9.88 12.65
CA SER A 130 -16.67 11.05 13.18
C SER A 130 -15.16 10.93 13.00
N PHE A 131 -14.45 12.06 12.97
CA PHE A 131 -13.00 12.10 12.80
C PHE A 131 -12.37 13.01 13.84
N ASP A 132 -11.32 12.49 14.46
CA ASP A 132 -10.40 13.27 15.28
C ASP A 132 -9.03 13.27 14.61
N ILE A 133 -8.43 14.44 14.46
CA ILE A 133 -7.05 14.58 13.97
C ILE A 133 -6.22 15.05 15.15
N ILE A 134 -5.29 14.20 15.57
CA ILE A 134 -4.42 14.45 16.71
C ILE A 134 -3.01 14.64 16.18
N LEU A 135 -2.43 15.81 16.43
CA LEU A 135 -1.01 16.07 16.18
C LEU A 135 -0.23 15.71 17.44
N GLY A 136 0.59 14.67 17.37
CA GLY A 136 1.37 14.21 18.53
C GLY A 136 2.38 13.14 18.16
N ASP A 137 3.18 12.76 19.14
CA ASP A 137 4.08 11.60 19.04
C ASP A 137 3.25 10.32 19.15
N CYS A 138 3.29 9.48 18.10
CA CYS A 138 2.54 8.22 18.07
C CYS A 138 2.98 7.24 19.17
N MET A 139 4.19 7.40 19.71
CA MET A 139 4.70 6.59 20.82
C MET A 139 4.15 7.02 22.18
N LYS A 140 3.37 8.11 22.23
CA LYS A 140 2.72 8.65 23.43
C LYS A 140 1.20 8.67 23.29
N ILE A 141 0.64 7.64 22.66
CA ILE A 141 -0.80 7.54 22.37
C ILE A 141 -1.67 7.57 23.65
N GLU A 142 -1.10 7.23 24.80
CA GLU A 142 -1.71 7.31 26.12
C GLU A 142 -1.90 8.76 26.62
N GLU A 143 -1.15 9.71 26.08
CA GLU A 143 -1.32 11.14 26.38
C GLU A 143 -2.47 11.77 25.57
N PHE A 144 -3.03 11.05 24.60
CA PHE A 144 -4.09 11.57 23.74
C PHE A 144 -5.40 11.78 24.53
N PRO A 145 -6.26 12.73 24.11
CA PRO A 145 -7.39 13.21 24.94
C PRO A 145 -8.36 12.12 25.43
N ASN A 146 -8.46 11.01 24.70
CA ASN A 146 -9.36 9.89 25.02
C ASN A 146 -8.57 8.72 25.63
N LYS A 147 -8.11 8.88 26.88
CA LYS A 147 -7.26 7.89 27.56
C LYS A 147 -7.92 6.52 27.73
N GLU A 148 -9.21 6.50 28.06
CA GLU A 148 -9.99 5.27 28.28
C GLU A 148 -10.50 4.64 26.99
N MET A 149 -10.37 5.32 25.85
CA MET A 149 -10.88 4.81 24.59
C MET A 149 -10.02 3.65 24.09
N THR A 150 -10.70 2.55 23.79
CA THR A 150 -10.14 1.39 23.10
C THR A 150 -10.74 1.27 21.71
N TYR A 151 -10.05 0.54 20.83
CA TYR A 151 -10.38 0.45 19.41
C TYR A 151 -10.51 -1.01 18.98
N ASP A 152 -11.56 -1.31 18.21
CA ASP A 152 -11.69 -2.62 17.56
C ASP A 152 -10.66 -2.81 16.45
N ARG A 153 -10.16 -1.71 15.86
CA ARG A 153 -9.21 -1.76 14.75
C ARG A 153 -8.16 -0.69 14.94
N ILE A 154 -6.90 -1.12 14.97
CA ILE A 154 -5.75 -0.22 15.00
C ILE A 154 -4.91 -0.53 13.75
N LEU A 155 -4.69 0.48 12.90
CA LEU A 155 -3.80 0.37 11.75
C LEU A 155 -2.63 1.35 11.96
N THR A 156 -1.41 0.83 11.91
CA THR A 156 -0.19 1.63 12.15
C THR A 156 0.52 2.06 10.87
N SER A 157 0.05 1.60 9.70
CA SER A 157 0.78 1.73 8.43
C SER A 157 2.25 1.28 8.59
N ASN A 158 3.18 1.87 7.84
CA ASN A 158 4.59 1.48 7.81
C ASN A 158 5.42 2.00 8.99
N LEU A 159 4.79 2.35 10.12
CA LEU A 159 5.51 2.81 11.31
C LEU A 159 6.56 1.80 11.81
N MET A 160 6.33 0.50 11.60
CA MET A 160 7.28 -0.53 12.03
C MET A 160 8.58 -0.57 11.21
N ASP A 161 8.63 0.14 10.07
CA ASP A 161 9.89 0.34 9.34
C ASP A 161 10.79 1.37 10.04
N TYR A 162 10.25 2.16 10.97
CA TYR A 162 10.95 3.24 11.68
C TYR A 162 11.01 3.02 13.19
N ILE A 163 10.08 2.24 13.75
CA ILE A 163 9.95 1.94 15.18
C ILE A 163 10.01 0.42 15.33
N LEU A 164 10.69 -0.10 16.35
CA LEU A 164 10.76 -1.55 16.55
C LEU A 164 9.36 -2.11 16.79
N LEU A 165 9.00 -3.15 16.05
CA LEU A 165 7.68 -3.79 16.11
C LEU A 165 7.21 -4.09 17.56
N PRO A 166 8.03 -4.66 18.47
CA PRO A 166 7.59 -4.91 19.84
C PRO A 166 7.15 -3.66 20.60
N GLU A 167 7.79 -2.51 20.35
CA GLU A 167 7.42 -1.24 20.98
C GLU A 167 6.05 -0.77 20.50
N LEU A 168 5.79 -0.89 19.19
CA LEU A 168 4.48 -0.62 18.59
C LEU A 168 3.41 -1.57 19.11
N LEU A 169 3.69 -2.88 19.14
CA LEU A 169 2.74 -3.88 19.66
C LEU A 169 2.35 -3.56 21.10
N ARG A 170 3.30 -3.23 21.96
CA ARG A 170 3.04 -2.87 23.36
C ARG A 170 2.10 -1.67 23.50
N ILE A 171 2.39 -0.60 22.76
CA ILE A 171 1.64 0.66 22.84
C ILE A 171 0.24 0.48 22.27
N CYS A 172 0.12 -0.16 21.10
CA CYS A 172 -1.17 -0.39 20.47
C CYS A 172 -2.02 -1.43 21.22
N TYR A 173 -1.41 -2.46 21.81
CA TYR A 173 -2.13 -3.47 22.60
C TYR A 173 -2.91 -2.83 23.75
N GLY A 174 -2.32 -1.85 24.44
CA GLY A 174 -2.99 -1.11 25.51
C GLY A 174 -4.24 -0.33 25.06
N LYS A 175 -4.38 -0.06 23.76
CA LYS A 175 -5.53 0.63 23.15
C LYS A 175 -6.46 -0.30 22.39
N LEU A 176 -6.18 -1.60 22.32
CA LEU A 176 -7.02 -2.56 21.61
C LEU A 176 -8.25 -2.92 22.47
N ASN A 177 -9.44 -2.98 21.85
CA ASN A 177 -10.65 -3.40 22.54
C ASN A 177 -10.66 -4.91 22.75
N ARG A 178 -10.22 -5.34 23.94
CA ARG A 178 -10.06 -6.77 24.28
C ARG A 178 -11.38 -7.50 24.53
N ASP A 179 -12.46 -6.77 24.75
CA ASP A 179 -13.80 -7.36 24.92
C ASP A 179 -14.40 -7.79 23.57
N ASN A 180 -13.84 -7.32 22.46
CA ASN A 180 -14.27 -7.71 21.12
C ASN A 180 -13.33 -8.79 20.54
N PRO A 181 -13.80 -10.03 20.31
CA PRO A 181 -12.97 -11.11 19.75
C PRO A 181 -12.57 -10.88 18.30
N TYR A 182 -13.15 -9.87 17.65
CA TYR A 182 -12.78 -9.44 16.30
C TYR A 182 -11.81 -8.26 16.29
N ALA A 183 -11.41 -7.76 17.47
CA ALA A 183 -10.46 -6.67 17.55
C ALA A 183 -9.11 -7.08 16.95
N THR A 184 -8.53 -6.20 16.14
CA THR A 184 -7.31 -6.50 15.40
C THR A 184 -6.38 -5.28 15.35
N LEU A 185 -5.10 -5.52 15.61
CA LEU A 185 -4.01 -4.60 15.34
C LEU A 185 -3.35 -5.00 14.00
N ILE A 186 -3.13 -4.03 13.13
CA ILE A 186 -2.58 -4.22 11.80
C ILE A 186 -1.31 -3.40 11.67
N THR A 187 -0.20 -4.09 11.42
CA THR A 187 1.11 -3.49 11.14
C THR A 187 1.48 -3.76 9.69
N GLU A 188 2.16 -2.81 9.06
CA GLU A 188 2.59 -2.90 7.67
C GLU A 188 4.10 -2.69 7.59
N SER A 189 4.80 -3.45 6.76
CA SER A 189 6.19 -3.18 6.42
C SER A 189 6.37 -3.11 4.91
N LEU A 190 7.08 -2.07 4.47
CA LEU A 190 7.42 -1.81 3.08
C LEU A 190 8.93 -2.00 2.84
N ASN A 191 9.74 -1.65 3.85
CA ASN A 191 11.20 -1.56 3.72
C ASN A 191 11.95 -2.81 4.21
N TRP A 192 11.26 -3.86 4.67
CA TRP A 192 11.92 -5.05 5.22
C TRP A 192 12.89 -5.74 4.25
N VAL A 193 12.65 -5.64 2.93
CA VAL A 193 13.54 -6.18 1.90
C VAL A 193 14.90 -5.50 1.84
N ASP A 194 15.03 -4.27 2.37
CA ASP A 194 16.32 -3.59 2.47
C ASP A 194 17.23 -4.29 3.50
N PHE A 195 16.63 -4.97 4.48
CA PHE A 195 17.32 -5.77 5.50
C PHE A 195 17.50 -7.23 5.07
N CYS A 196 16.67 -7.71 4.15
CA CYS A 196 16.75 -9.04 3.57
C CYS A 196 16.73 -8.94 2.03
N PRO A 197 17.83 -8.52 1.37
CA PRO A 197 17.86 -8.36 -0.09
C PRO A 197 17.58 -9.67 -0.83
N ASP A 198 17.96 -10.80 -0.22
CA ASP A 198 17.65 -12.15 -0.70
C ASP A 198 16.15 -12.50 -0.63
N ALA A 199 15.29 -11.59 -0.14
CA ALA A 199 13.84 -11.78 -0.13
C ALA A 199 13.14 -11.11 -1.33
N ASP A 200 13.87 -10.42 -2.21
CA ASP A 200 13.33 -9.71 -3.37
C ASP A 200 13.98 -10.20 -4.67
N VAL A 201 13.18 -10.81 -5.56
CA VAL A 201 13.60 -11.30 -6.88
C VAL A 201 14.31 -10.25 -7.76
N SER A 202 14.08 -8.95 -7.52
CA SER A 202 14.74 -7.86 -8.28
C SER A 202 16.10 -7.45 -7.73
N MET A 203 16.36 -7.73 -6.45
CA MET A 203 17.64 -7.49 -5.77
C MET A 203 18.48 -8.77 -5.71
N MET A 204 17.84 -9.92 -5.87
CA MET A 204 18.50 -11.21 -6.08
C MET A 204 19.32 -11.17 -7.37
N SER A 205 20.64 -11.23 -7.23
CA SER A 205 21.56 -11.61 -8.31
C SER A 205 21.40 -13.09 -8.75
N PHE A 206 20.31 -13.76 -8.33
CA PHE A 206 20.25 -15.21 -8.15
C PHE A 206 18.91 -15.86 -8.55
N THR A 207 18.07 -15.22 -9.35
CA THR A 207 17.01 -16.01 -10.00
C THR A 207 17.68 -17.00 -10.95
N THR A 208 17.83 -18.25 -10.49
CA THR A 208 18.37 -19.31 -11.33
C THR A 208 17.51 -19.44 -12.59
N PRO A 209 18.07 -19.87 -13.73
CA PRO A 209 17.28 -20.12 -14.93
C PRO A 209 16.05 -21.01 -14.68
N ALA A 210 16.16 -21.94 -13.72
CA ALA A 210 15.07 -22.78 -13.27
C ALA A 210 13.95 -22.00 -12.54
N GLN A 211 14.30 -21.11 -11.60
CA GLN A 211 13.32 -20.27 -10.91
C GLN A 211 12.65 -19.28 -11.86
N THR A 212 13.42 -18.65 -12.76
CA THR A 212 12.87 -17.80 -13.81
C THR A 212 11.87 -18.56 -14.66
N THR A 213 12.23 -19.75 -15.16
CA THR A 213 11.33 -20.58 -15.95
C THR A 213 10.08 -20.98 -15.17
N HIS A 214 10.23 -21.30 -13.88
CA HIS A 214 9.11 -21.64 -13.00
C HIS A 214 8.14 -20.47 -12.83
N PHE A 215 8.63 -19.28 -12.48
CA PHE A 215 7.81 -18.09 -12.33
C PHE A 215 7.18 -17.67 -13.66
N SER A 216 7.94 -17.62 -14.75
CA SER A 216 7.40 -17.35 -16.09
C SER A 216 6.23 -18.27 -16.43
N ARG A 217 6.33 -19.57 -16.12
CA ARG A 217 5.27 -20.54 -16.37
C ARG A 217 4.01 -20.25 -15.55
N ILE A 218 4.15 -19.99 -14.24
CA ILE A 218 3.00 -19.70 -13.38
C ILE A 218 2.32 -18.39 -13.79
N VAL A 219 3.12 -17.34 -14.02
CA VAL A 219 2.64 -16.06 -14.51
C VAL A 219 1.87 -16.21 -15.81
N MET A 220 2.40 -16.98 -16.77
CA MET A 220 1.73 -17.22 -18.04
C MET A 220 0.38 -17.91 -17.83
N GLN A 221 0.32 -18.92 -16.95
CA GLN A 221 -0.92 -19.62 -16.64
C GLN A 221 -1.97 -18.70 -16.01
N ASP A 222 -1.56 -17.82 -15.10
CA ASP A 222 -2.46 -16.92 -14.39
C ASP A 222 -2.91 -15.71 -15.21
N THR A 223 -2.02 -15.17 -16.04
CA THR A 223 -2.26 -13.89 -16.73
C THR A 223 -2.61 -14.04 -18.21
N ASN A 224 -2.23 -15.18 -18.81
CA ASN A 224 -2.24 -15.42 -20.26
C ASN A 224 -1.57 -14.29 -21.07
N ASN A 225 -0.46 -13.72 -20.55
CA ASN A 225 0.25 -12.63 -21.20
C ASN A 225 1.78 -12.82 -21.14
N PRO A 226 2.46 -12.94 -22.30
CA PRO A 226 3.90 -13.14 -22.37
C PRO A 226 4.72 -11.96 -21.84
N VAL A 227 4.20 -10.74 -21.86
CA VAL A 227 4.95 -9.58 -21.33
C VAL A 227 5.22 -9.79 -19.84
N PHE A 228 4.21 -10.21 -19.08
CA PHE A 228 4.35 -10.47 -17.65
C PHE A 228 5.21 -11.68 -17.35
N ALA A 229 5.04 -12.74 -18.16
CA ALA A 229 5.85 -13.95 -18.00
C ALA A 229 7.35 -13.66 -18.18
N ASN A 230 7.69 -12.58 -18.88
CA ASN A 230 9.06 -12.15 -19.16
C ASN A 230 9.50 -10.89 -18.40
N ASP A 231 8.66 -10.32 -17.51
CA ASP A 231 8.99 -9.11 -16.74
C ASP A 231 10.16 -9.35 -15.78
N GLY A 232 10.31 -10.57 -15.24
CA GLY A 232 11.45 -11.01 -14.43
C GLY A 232 11.49 -10.43 -13.00
N GLY A 233 10.94 -9.24 -12.78
CA GLY A 233 11.04 -8.51 -11.52
C GLY A 233 9.70 -8.38 -10.80
N THR A 234 8.88 -7.41 -11.19
CA THR A 234 7.70 -6.98 -10.42
C THR A 234 6.66 -8.10 -10.34
N THR A 235 6.40 -8.75 -11.46
CA THR A 235 5.42 -9.84 -11.52
C THR A 235 5.88 -11.07 -10.74
N PHE A 236 7.19 -11.37 -10.73
CA PHE A 236 7.72 -12.55 -10.03
C PHE A 236 7.65 -12.39 -8.51
N ARG A 237 7.76 -11.16 -7.98
CA ARG A 237 7.59 -10.86 -6.54
C ARG A 237 6.26 -11.36 -5.99
N GLU A 238 5.22 -11.51 -6.81
CA GLU A 238 3.94 -12.06 -6.37
C GLU A 238 4.02 -13.54 -6.02
N TYR A 239 4.79 -14.31 -6.79
CA TYR A 239 4.90 -15.76 -6.71
C TYR A 239 6.09 -16.24 -5.87
N LEU A 240 7.01 -15.33 -5.51
CA LEU A 240 8.06 -15.62 -4.55
C LEU A 240 7.44 -15.86 -3.16
N ASP A 241 7.63 -17.06 -2.65
CA ASP A 241 7.48 -17.35 -1.24
C ASP A 241 8.76 -16.92 -0.53
N ASN A 242 8.66 -15.84 0.23
CA ASN A 242 9.72 -15.29 1.08
C ASN A 242 9.28 -15.24 2.55
N SER A 243 8.41 -16.17 2.94
CA SER A 243 7.86 -16.25 4.30
C SER A 243 8.96 -16.42 5.33
N ARG A 244 9.98 -17.22 5.02
CA ARG A 244 11.08 -17.52 5.92
C ARG A 244 11.94 -16.29 6.19
N GLU A 245 12.29 -15.55 5.14
CA GLU A 245 13.07 -14.31 5.24
C GLU A 245 12.30 -13.25 6.03
N LEU A 246 10.99 -13.16 5.81
CA LEU A 246 10.13 -12.29 6.61
C LEU A 246 10.08 -12.72 8.08
N GLU A 247 9.94 -14.02 8.37
CA GLU A 247 9.96 -14.54 9.73
C GLU A 247 11.29 -14.22 10.44
N ASP A 248 12.42 -14.40 9.75
CA ASP A 248 13.74 -14.09 10.29
C ASP A 248 13.91 -12.58 10.51
N TYR A 249 13.41 -11.74 9.60
CA TYR A 249 13.35 -10.28 9.80
C TYR A 249 12.55 -9.91 11.06
N LEU A 250 11.35 -10.47 11.23
CA LEU A 250 10.52 -10.21 12.41
C LEU A 250 11.24 -10.66 13.68
N ARG A 251 11.82 -11.86 13.69
CA ARG A 251 12.61 -12.35 14.84
C ARG A 251 13.79 -11.44 15.17
N ALA A 252 14.44 -10.86 14.17
CA ALA A 252 15.51 -9.89 14.38
C ALA A 252 15.00 -8.62 15.07
N LEU A 253 13.82 -8.10 14.71
CA LEU A 253 13.22 -6.94 15.40
C LEU A 253 12.99 -7.21 16.90
N PHE A 254 12.49 -8.39 17.26
CA PHE A 254 12.33 -8.79 18.66
C PHE A 254 13.68 -9.01 19.35
N TYR A 255 14.65 -9.62 18.68
CA TYR A 255 16.01 -9.77 19.21
C TYR A 255 16.61 -8.43 19.63
N VAL A 256 16.56 -7.45 18.72
CA VAL A 256 17.09 -6.10 18.96
C VAL A 256 16.36 -5.44 20.13
N TYR A 257 15.04 -5.57 20.20
CA TYR A 257 14.25 -5.07 21.33
C TYR A 257 14.72 -5.65 22.67
N HIS A 258 14.82 -6.98 22.79
CA HIS A 258 15.28 -7.63 24.03
C HIS A 258 16.71 -7.27 24.39
N LYS A 259 17.60 -7.14 23.40
CA LYS A 259 18.97 -6.70 23.63
C LYS A 259 19.03 -5.27 24.15
N ARG A 260 18.19 -4.36 23.64
CA ARG A 260 18.09 -2.98 24.16
C ARG A 260 17.55 -2.91 25.58
N GLN A 261 16.68 -3.84 25.96
CA GLN A 261 16.12 -3.92 27.31
C GLN A 261 17.07 -4.64 28.30
N GLU A 262 18.20 -5.18 27.84
CA GLU A 262 19.11 -6.02 28.64
C GLU A 262 18.44 -7.25 29.28
N THR A 263 17.25 -7.63 28.82
CA THR A 263 16.41 -8.67 29.43
C THR A 263 16.76 -10.09 29.00
N SER A 264 17.66 -10.27 28.03
CA SER A 264 18.01 -11.60 27.53
C SER A 264 19.50 -11.78 27.21
N ASN A 265 20.12 -12.68 27.98
CA ASN A 265 21.43 -13.27 27.70
C ASN A 265 21.34 -14.52 26.82
N SER A 266 20.12 -14.97 26.47
CA SER A 266 19.92 -16.13 25.60
C SER A 266 20.35 -15.80 24.16
N SER A 267 21.18 -16.67 23.58
CA SER A 267 21.49 -16.66 22.14
C SER A 267 20.37 -17.30 21.31
N LYS A 268 19.41 -17.99 21.95
CA LYS A 268 18.26 -18.60 21.28
C LYS A 268 17.12 -17.60 21.16
N LEU A 269 16.76 -17.29 19.93
CA LEU A 269 15.57 -16.52 19.58
C LEU A 269 14.32 -17.40 19.63
N PRO A 270 13.28 -17.03 20.41
CA PRO A 270 11.99 -17.71 20.42
C PRO A 270 11.38 -17.80 19.02
N ILE A 271 10.42 -18.70 18.84
CA ILE A 271 9.63 -18.73 17.60
C ILE A 271 8.65 -17.55 17.56
N LEU A 272 8.26 -17.10 16.37
CA LEU A 272 7.41 -15.91 16.20
C LEU A 272 6.10 -15.97 17.00
N LYS A 273 5.53 -17.18 17.16
CA LYS A 273 4.36 -17.42 17.99
C LYS A 273 4.59 -17.06 19.47
N GLU A 274 5.76 -17.40 20.01
CA GLU A 274 6.12 -17.10 21.40
C GLU A 274 6.36 -15.60 21.59
N LEU A 275 6.93 -14.94 20.59
CA LEU A 275 7.18 -13.49 20.58
C LEU A 275 5.87 -12.68 20.62
N GLY A 276 4.84 -13.10 19.88
CA GLY A 276 3.51 -12.47 19.97
C GLY A 276 2.87 -12.62 21.35
N ASN A 277 3.00 -13.80 21.96
CA ASN A 277 2.36 -14.10 23.25
C ASN A 277 2.87 -13.20 24.39
N GLU A 278 4.12 -12.72 24.34
CA GLU A 278 4.63 -11.72 25.28
C GLU A 278 3.75 -10.47 25.33
N PHE A 279 3.16 -10.10 24.19
CA PHE A 279 2.27 -8.95 24.04
C PHE A 279 0.80 -9.36 24.10
N GLN A 280 0.48 -10.59 24.54
CA GLN A 280 -0.90 -11.14 24.55
C GLN A 280 -1.56 -11.06 23.17
N LEU A 281 -0.75 -11.21 22.12
CA LEU A 281 -1.14 -11.14 20.73
C LEU A 281 -0.72 -12.40 19.97
N ARG A 282 -1.54 -12.77 18.99
CA ARG A 282 -1.25 -13.83 18.04
C ARG A 282 -1.24 -13.23 16.64
N LEU A 283 -0.15 -13.45 15.92
CA LEU A 283 -0.09 -13.16 14.49
C LEU A 283 -0.96 -14.18 13.73
N ARG A 284 -1.85 -13.69 12.87
CA ARG A 284 -2.54 -14.52 11.87
C ARG A 284 -1.60 -14.83 10.72
N ASP A 285 -1.70 -16.05 10.21
CA ASP A 285 -0.90 -16.47 9.06
C ASP A 285 -1.47 -15.86 7.77
N GLY A 286 -0.84 -14.77 7.31
CA GLY A 286 -1.21 -14.11 6.06
C GLY A 286 -1.04 -15.01 4.83
N PHE A 287 -0.05 -15.91 4.82
CA PHE A 287 0.23 -16.82 3.70
C PHE A 287 -0.84 -17.92 3.59
N ARG A 288 -1.47 -18.29 4.70
CA ARG A 288 -2.63 -19.20 4.74
C ARG A 288 -3.97 -18.49 4.55
N ASN A 289 -3.96 -17.21 4.15
CA ASN A 289 -5.15 -16.37 4.03
C ASN A 289 -5.97 -16.27 5.33
N GLU A 290 -5.30 -16.32 6.49
CA GLU A 290 -5.99 -16.14 7.78
C GLU A 290 -6.30 -14.67 8.08
N ASN A 291 -5.61 -13.73 7.42
CA ASN A 291 -5.91 -12.30 7.50
C ASN A 291 -7.32 -12.02 6.93
N ARG A 292 -8.15 -11.31 7.70
CA ARG A 292 -9.57 -11.07 7.38
C ARG A 292 -9.91 -9.62 7.03
N ILE A 293 -9.07 -8.67 7.44
CA ILE A 293 -9.29 -7.23 7.31
C ILE A 293 -8.42 -6.67 6.19
N VAL A 294 -7.13 -6.97 6.21
CA VAL A 294 -6.21 -6.63 5.13
C VAL A 294 -5.71 -7.94 4.53
N PHE A 295 -6.37 -8.35 3.45
CA PHE A 295 -5.98 -9.54 2.73
C PHE A 295 -4.50 -9.45 2.34
N PHE A 296 -3.72 -10.41 2.81
CA PHE A 296 -2.36 -10.60 2.34
C PHE A 296 -2.43 -10.93 0.84
N LYS A 297 -1.73 -10.16 0.00
CA LYS A 297 -1.56 -10.41 -1.44
C LYS A 297 -2.82 -11.02 -2.12
N GLN A 298 -3.82 -10.22 -2.43
CA GLN A 298 -4.66 -10.58 -3.58
C GLN A 298 -3.82 -10.35 -4.83
N ALA A 299 -3.44 -11.43 -5.53
CA ALA A 299 -2.56 -11.43 -6.71
C ALA A 299 -2.74 -10.15 -7.53
N VAL A 300 -1.77 -9.24 -7.48
CA VAL A 300 -1.83 -7.92 -8.12
C VAL A 300 -1.96 -8.10 -9.64
N ASN A 301 -1.49 -9.21 -10.17
CA ASN A 301 -1.72 -9.69 -11.54
C ASN A 301 -3.21 -9.80 -11.95
N ARG A 302 -4.12 -10.00 -10.99
CA ARG A 302 -5.59 -9.99 -11.21
C ARG A 302 -6.20 -8.60 -11.12
N ARG A 303 -5.43 -7.58 -10.70
CA ARG A 303 -5.84 -6.19 -10.42
C ARG A 303 -4.98 -5.17 -11.16
N ARG A 304 -4.71 -5.47 -12.42
CA ARG A 304 -3.80 -4.86 -13.42
C ARG A 304 -3.68 -3.33 -13.49
N VAL A 305 -4.56 -2.58 -12.84
CA VAL A 305 -4.50 -1.10 -12.77
C VAL A 305 -3.64 -0.63 -11.60
N THR A 306 -3.33 -1.49 -10.61
CA THR A 306 -2.84 -1.02 -9.32
C THR A 306 -1.33 -0.98 -9.08
N MET A 307 -0.48 -1.59 -9.91
CA MET A 307 0.99 -1.51 -9.80
C MET A 307 1.58 -1.74 -8.39
N ILE A 308 0.79 -2.30 -7.46
CA ILE A 308 1.21 -2.60 -6.09
C ILE A 308 2.28 -3.69 -6.16
N THR A 309 3.33 -3.57 -5.35
CA THR A 309 4.41 -4.56 -5.37
C THR A 309 4.10 -5.71 -4.40
N GLY A 310 4.54 -6.92 -4.75
CA GLY A 310 4.44 -8.08 -3.86
C GLY A 310 5.33 -8.01 -2.61
N LEU A 311 5.86 -6.84 -2.25
CA LEU A 311 6.79 -6.64 -1.12
C LEU A 311 6.12 -6.05 0.12
N GLU A 312 4.98 -5.38 -0.03
CA GLU A 312 4.24 -4.85 1.11
C GLU A 312 3.75 -6.02 1.99
N ARG A 313 3.95 -5.93 3.30
CA ARG A 313 3.59 -6.98 4.27
C ARG A 313 2.65 -6.45 5.32
N TYR A 314 1.38 -6.84 5.24
CA TYR A 314 0.40 -6.59 6.28
C TYR A 314 0.30 -7.77 7.23
N MET A 315 0.41 -7.49 8.52
CA MET A 315 0.37 -8.46 9.60
C MET A 315 -0.81 -8.15 10.52
N GLU A 316 -1.73 -9.11 10.66
CA GLU A 316 -2.87 -9.01 11.57
C GLU A 316 -2.57 -9.68 12.90
N TRP A 317 -2.54 -8.89 13.95
CA TRP A 317 -2.36 -9.32 15.33
C TRP A 317 -3.71 -9.30 16.04
N VAL A 318 -4.08 -10.42 16.64
CA VAL A 318 -5.31 -10.55 17.42
C VAL A 318 -5.00 -10.91 18.86
N ALA A 319 -5.85 -10.52 19.81
CA ALA A 319 -5.67 -10.93 21.20
C ALA A 319 -5.65 -12.46 21.34
N THR A 320 -4.77 -12.98 22.20
CA THR A 320 -4.67 -14.41 22.55
C THR A 320 -5.67 -14.83 23.60
#